data_AF-A0ABD2JPZ5-F1
#
_entry.id   AF-A0ABD2JPZ5-F1
#
_cell.length_a   1.000
_cell.length_b   1.000
_cell.length_c   1.000
_cell.angle_alpha   90.00
_cell.angle_beta   90.00
_cell.angle_gamma   90.00
#
_symmetry.space_group_name_H-M   'P 1'
#
loop_
_entity.id
_entity.type
_entity.pdbx_description
1 polymer ?
#
loop_
_entity_poly.entity_id
_entity_poly.type
_entity_poly.pdbx_seq_one_letter_code
_entity_poly.pdbx_strand_id
1 'polypeptide(L)'
;MDFYLNSHDNWVGMYNCSRVSVDGVPLWARQRTINGTLMLILFFIFEILYIPCLIAIWKHRAQPCYKFLFFIGITDVLMLPIHGLVSSLYSLFGVVFCSNASFNYFIASCGAALFAAESSANLFLALDRLVETFSPKYNQILFSGQRAWLWTMVSSSFGFYYFWEVKPAVFSPSYGNWFLNPYQDYSNISVDTRKGA
;
A
#
# COMPACT_ATOMS: atom_id res chain seq x y z
N MET A 1 3.46 6.79 -11.16
CA MET A 1 3.75 6.20 -12.48
C MET A 1 4.14 7.20 -13.54
N ASP A 2 3.62 8.43 -13.54
CA ASP A 2 4.10 9.53 -14.39
C ASP A 2 5.63 9.66 -14.34
N PHE A 3 6.17 9.64 -13.12
CA PHE A 3 7.60 9.72 -12.90
C PHE A 3 8.38 8.60 -13.61
N TYR A 4 7.83 7.38 -13.67
CA TYR A 4 8.47 6.23 -14.30
C TYR A 4 8.34 6.24 -15.83
N LEU A 5 7.18 6.63 -16.35
CA LEU A 5 6.83 6.56 -17.77
C LEU A 5 7.17 7.84 -18.55
N ASN A 6 6.79 9.00 -18.02
CA ASN A 6 6.89 10.28 -18.71
C ASN A 6 8.17 11.04 -18.32
N SER A 7 8.60 10.93 -17.06
CA SER A 7 9.82 11.58 -16.54
C SER A 7 10.95 10.59 -16.29
N HIS A 8 11.21 9.69 -17.25
CA HIS A 8 12.13 8.57 -17.06
C HIS A 8 13.53 8.99 -16.60
N ASP A 9 14.07 10.10 -17.10
CA ASP A 9 15.38 10.62 -16.68
C ASP A 9 15.43 10.97 -15.18
N ASN A 10 14.34 11.53 -14.65
CA ASN A 10 14.22 11.82 -13.22
C ASN A 10 14.08 10.52 -12.40
N TRP A 11 13.39 9.51 -12.93
CA TRP A 11 13.31 8.18 -12.30
C TRP A 11 14.67 7.51 -12.26
N VAL A 12 15.44 7.53 -13.35
CA VAL A 12 16.82 7.04 -13.39
C VAL A 12 17.68 7.84 -12.38
N GLY A 13 17.50 9.15 -12.26
CA GLY A 13 18.22 9.95 -11.27
C GLY A 13 18.02 9.49 -9.81
N MET A 14 16.83 9.01 -9.45
CA MET A 14 16.47 8.70 -8.05
C MET A 14 16.39 7.20 -7.72
N TYR A 15 16.18 6.34 -8.70
CA TYR A 15 15.92 4.90 -8.50
C TYR A 15 16.90 4.00 -9.27
N ASN A 16 17.92 4.57 -9.92
CA ASN A 16 18.92 3.78 -10.63
C ASN A 16 19.79 2.95 -9.68
N CYS A 17 19.84 1.66 -9.93
CA CYS A 17 20.62 0.69 -9.15
C CYS A 17 21.99 0.35 -9.76
N SER A 18 22.42 0.98 -10.86
CA SER A 18 23.73 0.68 -11.50
C SER A 18 24.94 0.91 -10.59
N ARG A 19 24.81 1.74 -9.54
CA ARG A 19 25.91 2.06 -8.61
C ARG A 19 25.95 1.15 -7.37
N VAL A 20 24.99 0.23 -7.24
CA VAL A 20 24.78 -0.54 -6.02
C VAL A 20 24.64 -2.01 -6.38
N SER A 21 25.46 -2.87 -5.78
CA SER A 21 25.30 -4.31 -5.92
C SER A 21 24.24 -4.83 -4.96
N VAL A 22 23.32 -5.66 -5.45
CA VAL A 22 22.33 -6.38 -4.64
C VAL A 22 23.02 -7.23 -3.57
N ASP A 23 24.18 -7.79 -3.88
CA ASP A 23 24.97 -8.61 -2.96
C ASP A 23 25.84 -7.77 -2.00
N GLY A 24 25.85 -6.44 -2.16
CA GLY A 24 26.53 -5.54 -1.23
C GLY A 24 25.93 -5.57 0.17
N VAL A 25 24.63 -5.89 0.30
CA VAL A 25 23.97 -6.14 1.59
C VAL A 25 23.97 -7.64 1.84
N PRO A 26 24.66 -8.15 2.88
CA PRO A 26 24.67 -9.57 3.14
C PRO A 26 23.28 -10.06 3.54
N LEU A 27 22.91 -11.26 3.09
CA LEU A 27 21.58 -11.85 3.32
C LEU A 27 21.16 -11.86 4.79
N TRP A 28 22.08 -12.20 5.70
CA TRP A 28 21.80 -12.24 7.13
C TRP A 28 21.44 -10.88 7.74
N ALA A 29 21.90 -9.77 7.14
CA ALA A 29 21.62 -8.42 7.64
C ALA A 29 20.25 -7.90 7.16
N ARG A 30 19.73 -8.46 6.07
CA ARG A 30 18.45 -8.05 5.45
C ARG A 30 17.30 -9.03 5.69
N GLN A 31 17.60 -10.26 6.07
CA GLN A 31 16.59 -11.28 6.32
C GLN A 31 16.01 -11.16 7.72
N ARG A 32 14.68 -11.06 7.83
CA ARG A 32 13.94 -10.98 9.09
C ARG A 32 12.95 -12.12 9.19
N THR A 33 13.47 -13.33 9.40
CA THR A 33 12.68 -14.57 9.35
C THR A 33 11.51 -14.58 10.32
N ILE A 34 11.70 -14.12 11.56
CA ILE A 34 10.61 -14.09 12.56
C ILE A 34 9.49 -13.14 12.11
N ASN A 35 9.85 -11.91 11.72
CA ASN A 35 8.88 -10.90 11.27
C ASN A 35 8.12 -11.37 10.02
N GLY A 36 8.86 -11.87 9.02
CA GLY A 36 8.29 -12.36 7.77
C GLY A 36 7.33 -13.53 7.98
N THR A 37 7.68 -14.50 8.83
CA THR A 37 6.79 -15.63 9.15
C THR A 37 5.53 -15.20 9.85
N LEU A 38 5.62 -14.31 10.85
CA LEU A 38 4.44 -13.80 11.58
C LEU A 38 3.50 -13.03 10.65
N MET A 39 4.05 -12.15 9.80
CA MET A 39 3.26 -11.38 8.84
C MET A 39 2.61 -12.28 7.78
N LEU A 40 3.30 -13.34 7.34
CA LEU A 40 2.76 -14.30 6.37
C LEU A 40 1.56 -15.08 6.94
N ILE A 41 1.66 -15.52 8.20
CA ILE A 41 0.56 -16.20 8.89
C ILE A 41 -0.63 -15.25 9.04
N LEU A 42 -0.39 -14.01 9.49
CA LEU A 42 -1.44 -12.99 9.63
C LEU A 42 -2.12 -12.66 8.29
N PHE A 43 -1.35 -12.58 7.20
CA PHE A 43 -1.89 -12.39 5.86
C PHE A 43 -2.95 -13.45 5.53
N PHE A 44 -2.63 -14.75 5.65
CA PHE A 44 -3.58 -15.81 5.33
C PHE A 44 -4.81 -15.77 6.25
N ILE A 45 -4.63 -15.48 7.54
CA ILE A 45 -5.74 -15.35 8.49
C ILE A 45 -6.67 -14.22 8.07
N PHE A 46 -6.14 -13.01 7.83
CA PHE A 46 -6.96 -11.85 7.47
C PHE A 46 -7.60 -12.01 6.09
N GLU A 47 -6.87 -12.50 5.09
CA GLU A 47 -7.40 -12.74 3.74
C GLU A 47 -8.61 -13.67 3.77
N ILE A 48 -8.53 -14.77 4.53
CA ILE A 48 -9.65 -15.73 4.69
C ILE A 48 -10.82 -15.10 5.45
N LEU A 49 -10.55 -14.31 6.50
CA LEU A 49 -11.58 -13.68 7.32
C LEU A 49 -12.31 -12.55 6.57
N TYR A 50 -11.67 -11.85 5.65
CA TYR A 50 -12.29 -10.78 4.88
C TYR A 50 -13.43 -11.28 3.97
N ILE A 51 -13.30 -12.49 3.42
CA ILE A 51 -14.30 -13.09 2.51
C ILE A 51 -15.70 -13.18 3.16
N PRO A 52 -15.90 -13.86 4.31
CA PRO A 52 -17.21 -13.92 4.95
C PRO A 52 -17.69 -12.55 5.45
N CYS A 53 -16.78 -11.66 5.88
CA CYS A 53 -17.12 -10.30 6.27
C CYS A 53 -17.75 -9.51 5.11
N LEU A 54 -17.14 -9.56 3.92
CA LEU A 54 -17.67 -8.91 2.72
C LEU A 54 -19.04 -9.47 2.30
N ILE A 55 -19.24 -10.79 2.40
CA ILE A 55 -20.53 -11.42 2.12
C ILE A 55 -21.60 -10.90 3.09
N ALA A 56 -21.27 -10.77 4.38
CA ALA A 56 -22.20 -10.23 5.38
C ALA A 56 -22.54 -8.76 5.12
N ILE A 57 -21.53 -7.93 4.82
CA ILE A 57 -21.70 -6.50 4.50
C ILE A 57 -22.60 -6.33 3.26
N TRP A 58 -22.39 -7.13 2.22
CA TRP A 58 -23.16 -7.04 0.96
C TRP A 58 -24.67 -7.24 1.15
N LYS A 59 -25.08 -8.05 2.14
CA LYS A 59 -26.51 -8.24 2.47
C LYS A 59 -27.19 -6.94 2.91
N HIS A 60 -26.44 -6.02 3.51
CA HIS A 60 -26.94 -4.74 4.03
C HIS A 60 -26.60 -3.53 3.14
N ARG A 61 -26.11 -3.76 1.91
CA ARG A 61 -25.68 -2.73 0.94
C ARG A 61 -26.73 -1.68 0.56
N ALA A 62 -27.99 -1.83 0.98
CA ALA A 62 -29.01 -0.81 0.77
C ALA A 62 -28.67 0.49 1.53
N GLN A 63 -28.06 0.35 2.71
CA GLN A 63 -27.64 1.46 3.56
C GLN A 63 -26.32 2.08 3.06
N PRO A 64 -26.16 3.42 3.11
CA PRO A 64 -24.98 4.12 2.60
C PRO A 64 -23.67 3.69 3.29
N CYS A 65 -23.65 3.63 4.62
CA CYS A 65 -22.50 3.12 5.39
C CYS A 65 -22.01 1.76 4.89
N TYR A 66 -22.91 0.81 4.60
CA TYR A 66 -22.51 -0.52 4.16
C TYR A 66 -21.88 -0.52 2.75
N LYS A 67 -22.16 0.49 1.92
CA LYS A 67 -21.49 0.66 0.63
C LYS A 67 -20.05 1.11 0.81
N PHE A 68 -19.81 2.06 1.72
CA PHE A 68 -18.45 2.46 2.09
C PHE A 68 -17.67 1.30 2.71
N LEU A 69 -18.26 0.59 3.68
CA LEU A 69 -17.64 -0.59 4.29
C LEU A 69 -17.33 -1.69 3.25
N PHE A 70 -18.21 -1.88 2.27
CA PHE A 70 -17.97 -2.84 1.20
C PHE A 70 -16.81 -2.41 0.30
N PHE A 71 -16.74 -1.13 -0.07
CA PHE A 71 -15.62 -0.59 -0.83
C PHE A 71 -14.30 -0.71 -0.06
N ILE A 72 -14.27 -0.31 1.21
CA ILE A 72 -13.11 -0.44 2.10
C ILE A 72 -12.66 -1.89 2.19
N GLY A 73 -13.58 -2.82 2.41
CA GLY A 73 -13.23 -4.24 2.49
C GLY A 73 -12.72 -4.82 1.17
N ILE A 74 -13.18 -4.33 0.01
CA ILE A 74 -12.58 -4.69 -1.29
C ILE A 74 -11.15 -4.15 -1.39
N THR A 75 -10.93 -2.89 -1.02
CA THR A 75 -9.59 -2.30 -1.06
C THR A 75 -8.62 -3.01 -0.12
N ASP A 76 -9.09 -3.47 1.05
CA ASP A 76 -8.30 -4.26 1.99
C ASP A 76 -7.86 -5.60 1.39
N VAL A 77 -8.79 -6.35 0.79
CA VAL A 77 -8.50 -7.62 0.09
C VAL A 77 -7.49 -7.40 -1.04
N LEU A 78 -7.56 -6.28 -1.76
CA LEU A 78 -6.59 -5.97 -2.81
C LEU A 78 -5.24 -5.52 -2.24
N MET A 79 -5.22 -4.91 -1.05
CA MET A 79 -4.01 -4.37 -0.43
C MET A 79 -3.22 -5.42 0.36
N LEU A 80 -3.89 -6.40 0.96
CA LEU A 80 -3.27 -7.47 1.75
C LEU A 80 -2.21 -8.28 0.97
N PRO A 81 -2.36 -8.61 -0.32
CA PRO A 81 -1.29 -9.23 -1.10
C PRO A 81 -0.01 -8.38 -1.18
N ILE A 82 -0.12 -7.04 -1.19
CA ILE A 82 1.05 -6.14 -1.29
C ILE A 82 1.69 -5.95 0.09
N HIS A 83 0.91 -5.53 1.07
CA HIS A 83 1.44 -5.18 2.39
C HIS A 83 1.61 -6.37 3.32
N GLY A 84 0.83 -7.44 3.12
CA GLY A 84 0.96 -8.71 3.83
C GLY A 84 1.89 -9.66 3.10
N LEU A 85 1.46 -10.22 1.97
CA LEU A 85 2.19 -11.30 1.30
C LEU A 85 3.55 -10.86 0.74
N VAL A 86 3.61 -9.83 -0.11
CA VAL A 86 4.86 -9.37 -0.73
C VAL A 86 5.86 -8.90 0.33
N SER A 87 5.43 -8.10 1.30
CA SER A 87 6.29 -7.64 2.40
C SER A 87 6.85 -8.79 3.24
N SER A 88 6.04 -9.83 3.47
CA SER A 88 6.47 -11.03 4.18
C SER A 88 7.51 -11.81 3.37
N LEU A 89 7.27 -12.03 2.08
CA LEU A 89 8.22 -12.71 1.20
C LEU A 89 9.54 -11.93 1.09
N TYR A 90 9.49 -10.61 0.98
CA TYR A 90 10.68 -9.77 0.96
C TYR A 90 11.45 -9.85 2.27
N SER A 91 10.76 -9.90 3.41
CA SER A 91 11.40 -10.10 4.73
C SER A 91 12.03 -11.50 4.87
N LEU A 92 11.37 -12.54 4.35
CA LEU A 92 11.83 -13.92 4.44
C LEU A 92 13.02 -14.22 3.53
N PHE A 93 13.04 -13.65 2.33
CA PHE A 93 14.10 -13.87 1.35
C PHE A 93 15.14 -12.75 1.29
N GLY A 94 14.91 -11.64 2.01
CA GLY A 94 15.79 -10.47 1.98
C GLY A 94 15.79 -9.77 0.62
N VAL A 95 14.64 -9.68 -0.05
CA VAL A 95 14.53 -9.01 -1.36
C VAL A 95 14.58 -7.51 -1.17
N VAL A 96 15.63 -6.88 -1.70
CA VAL A 96 15.86 -5.44 -1.64
C VAL A 96 15.30 -4.76 -2.88
N PHE A 97 15.11 -3.44 -2.81
CA PHE A 97 14.55 -2.65 -3.92
C PHE A 97 15.27 -2.91 -5.25
N CYS A 98 16.60 -2.91 -5.25
CA CYS A 98 17.40 -3.08 -6.48
C CYS A 98 17.42 -4.49 -7.09
N SER A 99 16.80 -5.50 -6.46
CA SER A 99 16.67 -6.82 -7.08
C SER A 99 15.84 -6.76 -8.36
N ASN A 100 14.78 -5.95 -8.36
CA ASN A 100 14.01 -5.59 -9.55
C ASN A 100 13.34 -4.23 -9.32
N ALA A 101 14.07 -3.16 -9.60
CA ALA A 101 13.63 -1.79 -9.30
C ALA A 101 12.29 -1.44 -9.96
N SER A 102 12.08 -1.85 -11.22
CA SER A 102 10.85 -1.54 -11.95
C SER A 102 9.64 -2.27 -11.37
N PHE A 103 9.76 -3.58 -11.08
CA PHE A 103 8.67 -4.35 -10.46
C PHE A 103 8.37 -3.85 -9.05
N ASN A 104 9.42 -3.62 -8.25
CA ASN A 104 9.27 -3.16 -6.87
C ASN A 104 8.64 -1.77 -6.80
N TYR A 105 9.00 -0.86 -7.72
CA TYR A 105 8.39 0.45 -7.85
C TYR A 105 6.91 0.39 -8.25
N PHE A 106 6.56 -0.52 -9.17
CA PHE A 106 5.17 -0.74 -9.57
C PHE A 106 4.30 -1.22 -8.40
N ILE A 107 4.75 -2.28 -7.69
CA ILE A 107 4.04 -2.84 -6.54
C ILE A 107 3.87 -1.79 -5.43
N ALA A 108 4.93 -1.02 -5.15
CA ALA A 108 4.90 0.08 -4.21
C ALA A 108 3.88 1.16 -4.61
N SER A 109 3.80 1.51 -5.90
CA SER A 109 2.82 2.48 -6.43
C SER A 109 1.39 1.96 -6.28
N CYS A 110 1.14 0.67 -6.54
CA CYS A 110 -0.16 0.05 -6.31
C CYS A 110 -0.57 0.07 -4.84
N GLY A 111 0.35 -0.25 -3.92
CA GLY A 111 0.10 -0.19 -2.49
C GLY A 111 -0.26 1.24 -2.04
N ALA A 112 0.50 2.24 -2.48
CA ALA A 112 0.21 3.65 -2.16
C ALA A 112 -1.15 4.11 -2.67
N ALA A 113 -1.55 3.65 -3.87
CA ALA A 113 -2.84 3.98 -4.48
C ALA A 113 -4.01 3.38 -3.68
N LEU A 114 -3.91 2.10 -3.30
CA LEU A 114 -4.92 1.42 -2.50
C LEU A 114 -5.04 2.05 -1.11
N PHE A 115 -3.91 2.36 -0.47
CA PHE A 115 -3.89 3.03 0.83
C PHE A 115 -4.57 4.41 0.81
N ALA A 116 -4.32 5.20 -0.24
CA ALA A 116 -4.98 6.50 -0.41
C ALA A 116 -6.48 6.38 -0.68
N ALA A 117 -6.88 5.42 -1.52
CA ALA A 117 -8.30 5.16 -1.82
C ALA A 117 -9.06 4.69 -0.56
N GLU A 118 -8.49 3.77 0.20
CA GLU A 118 -9.08 3.26 1.44
C GLU A 118 -9.17 4.35 2.51
N SER A 119 -8.09 5.12 2.73
CA SER A 119 -8.06 6.21 3.72
C SER A 119 -9.10 7.29 3.44
N SER A 120 -9.29 7.66 2.18
CA SER A 120 -10.33 8.63 1.78
C SER A 120 -11.74 8.05 1.92
N ALA A 121 -11.95 6.76 1.64
CA ALA A 121 -13.23 6.10 1.89
C ALA A 121 -13.56 6.00 3.39
N ASN A 122 -12.56 5.73 4.25
CA ASN A 122 -12.71 5.76 5.70
C ASN A 122 -13.15 7.15 6.20
N LEU A 123 -12.63 8.23 5.59
CA LEU A 123 -13.09 9.59 5.88
C LEU A 123 -14.55 9.80 5.48
N PHE A 124 -14.98 9.37 4.29
CA PHE A 124 -16.37 9.48 3.88
C PHE A 124 -17.32 8.65 4.75
N LEU A 125 -16.90 7.46 5.18
CA LEU A 125 -17.64 6.65 6.14
C LEU A 125 -17.81 7.38 7.47
N ALA A 126 -16.74 8.00 7.99
CA ALA A 126 -16.82 8.80 9.21
C ALA A 126 -17.77 10.00 9.05
N LEU A 127 -17.73 10.68 7.90
CA LEU A 127 -18.65 11.78 7.58
C LEU A 127 -20.10 11.30 7.46
N ASP A 128 -20.37 10.16 6.84
CA ASP A 128 -21.71 9.56 6.76
C ASP A 128 -22.30 9.36 8.17
N ARG A 129 -21.54 8.75 9.08
CA ARG A 129 -21.95 8.53 10.48
C ARG A 129 -22.10 9.81 11.29
N LEU A 130 -21.21 10.77 11.08
CA LEU A 130 -21.29 12.08 11.70
C LEU A 130 -22.61 12.77 11.28
N VAL A 131 -22.85 12.90 9.98
CA VAL A 131 -24.03 13.59 9.45
C VAL A 131 -25.32 12.86 9.80
N GLU A 132 -25.32 11.51 9.80
CA GLU A 132 -26.47 10.72 10.26
C GLU A 132 -26.85 11.05 11.71
N THR A 133 -25.85 11.23 12.58
CA THR A 133 -26.03 11.57 14.00
C THR A 133 -26.53 13.01 14.19
N PHE A 134 -25.96 13.98 13.47
CA PHE A 134 -26.34 15.39 13.61
C PHE A 134 -27.66 15.73 12.93
N SER A 135 -27.91 15.20 11.73
CA SER A 135 -29.11 15.51 10.95
C SER A 135 -29.36 14.44 9.88
N PRO A 136 -30.30 13.51 10.14
CA PRO A 136 -30.70 12.49 9.18
C PRO A 136 -31.17 13.06 7.83
N LYS A 137 -31.73 14.28 7.82
CA LYS A 137 -32.14 14.98 6.58
C LYS A 137 -30.94 15.27 5.67
N TYR A 138 -29.84 15.79 6.22
CA TYR A 138 -28.64 16.06 5.43
C TYR A 138 -27.94 14.77 5.01
N ASN A 139 -27.96 13.73 5.84
CA ASN A 139 -27.41 12.42 5.47
C ASN A 139 -28.14 11.86 4.24
N GLN A 140 -29.48 11.93 4.23
CA GLN A 140 -30.27 11.50 3.09
C GLN A 140 -29.95 12.31 1.83
N ILE A 141 -29.67 13.61 1.94
CA ILE A 141 -29.30 14.43 0.78
C ILE A 141 -27.91 14.05 0.26
N LEU A 142 -26.93 13.81 1.13
CA LEU A 142 -25.54 13.62 0.71
C LEU A 142 -25.21 12.18 0.32
N PHE A 143 -25.75 11.19 1.03
CA PHE A 143 -25.30 9.80 0.96
C PHE A 143 -26.37 8.81 0.50
N SER A 144 -27.65 9.19 0.45
CA SER A 144 -28.71 8.23 0.11
C SER A 144 -28.60 7.64 -1.31
N GLY A 145 -29.11 6.41 -1.44
CA GLY A 145 -29.22 5.74 -2.73
C GLY A 145 -27.85 5.61 -3.40
N GLN A 146 -27.76 5.99 -4.68
CA GLN A 146 -26.53 5.83 -5.47
C GLN A 146 -25.45 6.89 -5.13
N ARG A 147 -25.76 7.93 -4.36
CA ARG A 147 -24.80 9.01 -4.05
C ARG A 147 -23.60 8.52 -3.24
N ALA A 148 -23.79 7.56 -2.33
CA ALA A 148 -22.68 6.90 -1.64
C ALA A 148 -21.67 6.26 -2.62
N TRP A 149 -22.12 5.68 -3.73
CA TRP A 149 -21.20 5.14 -4.75
C TRP A 149 -20.40 6.23 -5.46
N LEU A 150 -20.98 7.41 -5.68
CA LEU A 150 -20.24 8.55 -6.24
C LEU A 150 -19.09 8.97 -5.32
N TRP A 151 -19.28 8.97 -3.99
CA TRP A 151 -18.20 9.25 -3.04
C TRP A 151 -17.11 8.16 -3.04
N THR A 152 -17.47 6.89 -3.25
CA THR A 152 -16.46 5.85 -3.47
C THR A 152 -15.67 6.08 -4.76
N MET A 153 -16.29 6.60 -5.83
CA MET A 153 -15.58 6.97 -7.06
C MET A 153 -14.61 8.14 -6.84
N VAL A 154 -14.95 9.11 -5.98
CA VAL A 154 -14.02 10.17 -5.56
C VAL A 154 -12.81 9.55 -4.85
N SER A 155 -13.05 8.58 -3.97
CA SER A 155 -11.98 7.86 -3.26
C SER A 155 -11.08 7.08 -4.23
N SER A 156 -11.65 6.38 -5.21
CA SER A 156 -10.90 5.70 -6.27
C SER A 156 -10.09 6.67 -7.13
N SER A 157 -10.64 7.84 -7.45
CA SER A 157 -9.95 8.88 -8.22
C SER A 157 -8.74 9.44 -7.45
N PHE A 158 -8.88 9.61 -6.13
CA PHE A 158 -7.78 10.01 -5.27
C PHE A 158 -6.68 8.93 -5.21
N GLY A 159 -7.05 7.65 -5.12
CA GLY A 159 -6.10 6.54 -5.25
C GLY A 159 -5.37 6.53 -6.59
N PHE A 160 -6.09 6.78 -7.69
CA PHE A 160 -5.48 6.87 -9.03
C PHE A 160 -4.48 8.03 -9.13
N TYR A 161 -4.79 9.19 -8.54
CA TYR A 161 -3.84 10.29 -8.43
C TYR A 161 -2.56 9.86 -7.70
N TYR A 162 -2.67 9.11 -6.61
CA TYR A 162 -1.51 8.56 -5.90
C TYR A 162 -0.71 7.58 -6.76
N PHE A 163 -1.38 6.69 -7.48
CA PHE A 163 -0.73 5.77 -8.40
C PHE A 163 0.08 6.52 -9.47
N TRP A 164 -0.48 7.60 -10.02
CA TRP A 164 0.09 8.30 -11.15
C TRP A 164 1.19 9.29 -10.73
N GLU A 165 0.96 10.13 -9.73
CA GLU A 165 1.83 11.28 -9.43
C GLU A 165 2.76 11.07 -8.23
N VAL A 166 2.34 10.25 -7.26
CA VAL A 166 3.05 10.18 -5.97
C VAL A 166 4.20 9.18 -6.04
N LYS A 167 5.35 9.56 -5.45
CA LYS A 167 6.49 8.67 -5.24
C LYS A 167 6.14 7.69 -4.11
N PRO A 168 6.08 6.39 -4.38
CA PRO A 168 5.66 5.44 -3.37
C PRO A 168 6.76 5.18 -2.36
N ALA A 169 6.37 4.81 -1.14
CA ALA A 169 7.28 4.17 -0.21
C ALA A 169 7.60 2.75 -0.71
N VAL A 170 8.84 2.31 -0.62
CA VAL A 170 9.29 0.97 -1.02
C VAL A 170 9.70 0.15 0.19
N PHE A 171 9.50 -1.16 0.13
CA PHE A 171 9.77 -2.03 1.25
C PHE A 171 11.28 -2.28 1.43
N SER A 172 11.75 -2.11 2.66
CA SER A 172 13.11 -2.44 3.07
C SER A 172 13.07 -3.66 4.00
N PRO A 173 13.58 -4.82 3.56
CA PRO A 173 13.60 -6.03 4.39
C PRO A 173 14.56 -5.90 5.57
N SER A 174 15.63 -5.10 5.46
CA SER A 174 16.59 -4.88 6.55
C SER A 174 15.96 -4.18 7.74
N TYR A 175 14.91 -3.39 7.55
CA TYR A 175 14.15 -2.74 8.63
C TYR A 175 12.76 -3.35 8.81
N GLY A 176 12.30 -4.19 7.88
CA GLY A 176 10.97 -4.80 7.90
C GLY A 176 9.84 -3.79 7.73
N ASN A 177 10.09 -2.67 7.02
CA ASN A 177 9.15 -1.57 6.88
C ASN A 177 9.30 -0.84 5.53
N TRP A 178 8.32 -0.01 5.20
CA TRP A 178 8.24 0.77 3.97
C TRP A 178 8.86 2.17 4.16
N PHE A 179 9.74 2.59 3.25
CA PHE A 179 10.45 3.87 3.30
C PHE A 179 10.38 4.62 1.98
N LEU A 180 10.37 5.96 2.04
CA LEU A 180 10.45 6.80 0.85
C LEU A 180 11.82 6.77 0.17
N ASN A 181 12.86 6.37 0.92
CA ASN A 181 14.22 6.22 0.39
C ASN A 181 14.41 4.80 -0.18
N PRO A 182 14.60 4.64 -1.51
CA PRO A 182 14.82 3.33 -2.12
C PRO A 182 16.15 2.68 -1.76
N TYR A 183 17.11 3.46 -1.24
CA TYR A 183 18.42 2.97 -0.86
C TYR A 183 18.56 2.76 0.65
N GLN A 184 17.45 2.67 1.38
CA GLN A 184 17.46 2.54 2.84
C GLN A 184 18.33 1.36 3.33
N ASP A 185 18.27 0.22 2.64
CA ASP A 185 19.07 -0.97 2.94
C ASP A 185 20.59 -0.77 2.76
N TYR A 186 21.00 0.21 1.95
CA TYR A 186 22.41 0.45 1.59
C TYR A 186 23.07 1.57 2.41
N SER A 187 22.30 2.25 3.26
CA SER A 187 22.78 3.37 4.09
C SER A 187 24.01 3.04 4.94
N ASN A 188 24.17 1.78 5.36
CA ASN A 188 25.29 1.33 6.18
C ASN A 188 26.51 0.85 5.36
N ILE A 189 26.36 0.62 4.05
CA ILE A 189 27.44 0.08 3.18
C ILE A 189 28.34 1.19 2.63
N SER A 190 27.80 2.39 2.44
CA SER A 190 28.58 3.57 2.04
C SER A 190 29.62 4.01 3.08
N VAL A 191 29.53 3.49 4.32
CA VAL A 191 30.52 3.72 5.38
C VAL A 191 31.74 2.81 5.23
N ASP A 192 31.59 1.61 4.63
CA ASP A 192 32.67 0.60 4.59
C ASP A 192 33.58 0.71 3.36
N THR A 193 33.17 1.44 2.31
CA THR A 193 34.02 1.74 1.15
C THR A 193 35.17 2.71 1.46
N ARG A 194 35.26 3.25 2.69
CA ARG A 194 36.40 4.03 3.19
C ARG A 194 37.42 3.23 3.99
N LYS A 195 37.26 1.91 4.15
CA LYS A 195 38.25 1.04 4.82
C LYS A 195 39.16 0.25 3.86
N GLY A 196 39.10 0.55 2.56
CA GLY A 196 39.89 -0.11 1.52
C GLY A 196 40.78 0.83 0.70
N ALA A 197 41.31 1.89 1.32
CA ALA A 197 42.34 2.75 0.73
C ALA A 197 43.50 2.92 1.72
#